data_AF-A0A3M1G6P6-F1
#
_entry.id   AF-A0A3M1G6P6-F1
#
_cell.length_a   1.000
_cell.length_b   1.000
_cell.length_c   1.000
_cell.angle_alpha   90.00
_cell.angle_beta   90.00
_cell.angle_gamma   90.00
#
_symmetry.space_group_name_H-M   'P 1'
#
loop_
_entity.id
_entity.type
_entity.pdbx_description
1 polymer ?
#
loop_
_entity_poly.entity_id
_entity_poly.type
_entity_poly.pdbx_seq_one_letter_code
_entity_poly.pdbx_strand_id
1 'polypeptide(L)'
;RILAGAGTGRDVTLFNCFVMGRIPDSLEGIFENLKEAALTMQQGGGIGYDFSTLRPRGAPVKGVGADASGPLSFMDVWDAMCRTIMSAGYRRGAMMATMRCDHPDIEAFIDAKRDPGRLRMFNLSVLVTDAFMDAVKAGGAWDLVFDGTVFKTMDARDLWDKIMRATYAYAEPGVIFIDRINQLNNLHYCEEIFATNPCVTADAWVMTDAGARQVRDLVGRPFVALVDGNRHASGARGFFSTGVKPVLALETREGHALRLTADHPVRVVTARTRWRLESAWRPAGELAPGDEILLHDHRNCTDWDGPHTLHEGYLIGLLIGDGTLKADKAILSAWPRAQSANGGVDGDGVRDVMTLAEEAARSLPHRADFSGWLAVAGRGECRLATSALASLANALGLAPGAKRITPHIEAASSAFY
;
A
#
# COMPACT_ATOMS: atom_id res chain seq x y z
N ARG A 1 -8.19 -9.59 2.10
CA ARG A 1 -9.18 -10.68 2.24
C ARG A 1 -8.70 -11.82 3.09
N ILE A 2 -7.45 -12.29 2.94
CA ILE A 2 -6.83 -13.21 3.91
C ILE A 2 -7.19 -12.77 5.34
N LEU A 3 -7.01 -11.47 5.60
CA LEU A 3 -7.27 -10.82 6.88
C LEU A 3 -8.72 -10.89 7.37
N ALA A 4 -9.68 -10.76 6.46
CA ALA A 4 -11.09 -10.65 6.76
C ALA A 4 -11.82 -12.01 6.70
N GLY A 5 -11.17 -13.04 6.13
CA GLY A 5 -11.78 -14.34 5.86
C GLY A 5 -11.21 -15.49 6.69
N ALA A 6 -9.90 -15.52 6.95
CA ALA A 6 -9.26 -16.66 7.61
C ALA A 6 -9.79 -16.86 9.04
N GLY A 7 -10.19 -18.09 9.38
CA GLY A 7 -10.66 -18.45 10.72
C GLY A 7 -12.04 -17.92 11.12
N THR A 8 -12.76 -17.23 10.22
CA THR A 8 -14.06 -16.60 10.53
C THR A 8 -15.27 -17.53 10.38
N GLY A 9 -15.08 -18.76 9.91
CA GLY A 9 -16.16 -19.71 9.56
C GLY A 9 -17.02 -19.28 8.36
N ARG A 10 -16.67 -18.18 7.69
CA ARG A 10 -17.35 -17.67 6.49
C ARG A 10 -16.75 -18.29 5.24
N ASP A 11 -17.58 -18.59 4.26
CA ASP A 11 -17.16 -19.08 2.95
C ASP A 11 -16.71 -17.90 2.06
N VAL A 12 -15.46 -17.45 2.26
CA VAL A 12 -14.86 -16.32 1.54
C VAL A 12 -13.45 -16.67 1.09
N THR A 13 -13.03 -16.10 -0.04
CA THR A 13 -11.71 -16.35 -0.60
C THR A 13 -10.66 -15.52 0.15
N LEU A 14 -9.53 -16.15 0.45
CA LEU A 14 -8.41 -15.48 1.08
C LEU A 14 -7.64 -14.61 0.05
N PHE A 15 -7.65 -14.97 -1.22
CA PHE A 15 -6.96 -14.22 -2.27
C PHE A 15 -7.70 -12.93 -2.64
N ASN A 16 -6.93 -11.87 -2.91
CA ASN A 16 -7.49 -10.55 -3.20
C ASN A 16 -7.79 -10.33 -4.69
N CYS A 17 -6.90 -10.81 -5.56
CA CYS A 17 -6.90 -10.45 -6.96
C CYS A 17 -6.86 -11.72 -7.79
N PHE A 18 -7.77 -11.80 -8.75
CA PHE A 18 -7.87 -12.88 -9.70
C PHE A 18 -7.78 -12.26 -11.08
N VAL A 19 -6.83 -12.72 -11.89
CA VAL A 19 -6.93 -12.52 -13.33
C VAL A 19 -7.65 -13.74 -13.84
N MET A 20 -8.83 -13.51 -14.41
CA MET A 20 -9.70 -14.57 -14.89
C MET A 20 -9.21 -15.07 -16.24
N GLY A 21 -9.64 -16.27 -16.66
CA GLY A 21 -9.22 -16.85 -17.92
C GLY A 21 -9.69 -16.06 -19.15
N ARG A 22 -9.21 -16.47 -20.32
CA ARG A 22 -9.71 -15.95 -21.59
C ARG A 22 -11.19 -16.23 -21.71
N ILE A 23 -11.97 -15.23 -22.11
CA ILE A 23 -13.40 -15.38 -22.33
C ILE A 23 -13.59 -16.04 -23.70
N PRO A 24 -14.15 -17.26 -23.80
CA PRO A 24 -14.46 -17.85 -25.09
C PRO A 24 -15.52 -17.01 -25.79
N ASP A 25 -15.33 -16.74 -27.09
CA ASP A 25 -16.24 -15.93 -27.92
C ASP A 25 -17.52 -16.70 -28.32
N SER A 26 -18.26 -17.14 -27.30
CA SER A 26 -19.56 -17.81 -27.42
C SER A 26 -20.45 -17.37 -26.26
N LEU A 27 -21.78 -17.42 -26.45
CA LEU A 27 -22.71 -17.03 -25.39
C LEU A 27 -22.51 -17.89 -24.13
N GLU A 28 -22.33 -19.20 -24.31
CA GLU A 28 -22.03 -20.12 -23.21
C GLU A 28 -20.73 -19.74 -22.49
N GLY A 29 -19.64 -19.49 -23.23
CA GLY A 29 -18.35 -19.11 -22.65
C GLY A 29 -18.40 -17.78 -21.91
N ILE A 30 -19.12 -16.79 -22.45
CA ILE A 30 -19.35 -15.49 -21.84
C ILE A 30 -20.09 -15.66 -20.51
N PHE A 31 -21.22 -16.36 -20.50
CA PHE A 31 -22.04 -16.50 -19.30
C PHE A 31 -21.42 -17.43 -18.25
N GLU A 32 -20.64 -18.44 -18.64
CA GLU A 32 -19.88 -19.24 -17.69
C GLU A 32 -18.77 -18.40 -17.03
N ASN A 33 -18.05 -17.58 -17.78
CA ASN A 33 -17.07 -16.65 -17.19
C ASN A 33 -17.75 -15.58 -16.31
N LEU A 34 -18.92 -15.08 -16.69
CA LEU A 34 -19.71 -14.16 -15.85
C LEU A 34 -20.12 -14.85 -14.54
N LYS A 35 -20.49 -16.12 -14.58
CA LYS A 35 -20.81 -16.92 -13.40
C LYS A 35 -19.57 -17.14 -12.53
N GLU A 36 -18.42 -17.47 -13.11
CA GLU A 36 -17.15 -17.59 -12.36
C GLU A 36 -16.76 -16.27 -11.69
N ALA A 37 -16.91 -15.16 -12.41
CA ALA A 37 -16.72 -13.81 -11.90
C ALA A 37 -17.63 -13.54 -10.69
N ALA A 38 -18.92 -13.86 -10.81
CA ALA A 38 -19.91 -13.69 -9.77
C ALA A 38 -19.59 -14.52 -8.51
N LEU A 39 -19.24 -15.80 -8.67
CA LEU A 39 -18.87 -16.69 -7.57
C LEU A 39 -17.59 -16.21 -6.87
N THR A 40 -16.59 -15.81 -7.65
CA THR A 40 -15.34 -15.27 -7.14
C THR A 40 -15.60 -13.99 -6.33
N MET A 41 -16.40 -13.08 -6.86
CA MET A 41 -16.82 -11.86 -6.18
C MET A 41 -17.68 -12.09 -4.94
N GLN A 42 -18.56 -13.08 -4.97
CA GLN A 42 -19.40 -13.47 -3.82
C GLN A 42 -18.52 -13.86 -2.63
N GLN A 43 -17.45 -14.61 -2.90
CA GLN A 43 -16.41 -14.96 -1.93
C GLN A 43 -15.53 -13.76 -1.54
N GLY A 44 -15.80 -12.60 -2.14
CA GLY A 44 -15.16 -11.33 -1.91
C GLY A 44 -14.38 -10.86 -3.12
N GLY A 45 -13.86 -11.76 -3.97
CA GLY A 45 -13.00 -11.65 -5.16
C GLY A 45 -12.91 -10.31 -5.89
N GLY A 46 -11.70 -9.84 -6.21
CA GLY A 46 -11.48 -8.72 -7.11
C GLY A 46 -10.95 -9.31 -8.40
N ILE A 47 -11.56 -8.99 -9.54
CA ILE A 47 -11.34 -9.73 -10.77
C ILE A 47 -10.83 -8.82 -11.88
N GLY A 48 -9.92 -9.32 -12.70
CA GLY A 48 -9.46 -8.69 -13.92
C GLY A 48 -9.80 -9.57 -15.12
N TYR A 49 -10.31 -8.97 -16.19
CA TYR A 49 -10.58 -9.64 -17.46
C TYR A 49 -9.90 -8.91 -18.62
N ASP A 50 -9.48 -9.69 -19.60
CA ASP A 50 -9.26 -9.21 -20.96
C ASP A 50 -10.52 -9.48 -21.79
N PHE A 51 -11.10 -8.43 -22.35
CA PHE A 51 -12.29 -8.51 -23.20
C PHE A 51 -11.95 -8.56 -24.69
N SER A 52 -10.66 -8.58 -25.06
CA SER A 52 -10.19 -8.56 -26.45
C SER A 52 -10.52 -9.82 -27.24
N THR A 53 -10.90 -10.91 -26.57
CA THR A 53 -11.29 -12.16 -27.23
C THR A 53 -12.72 -12.13 -27.76
N LEU A 54 -13.56 -11.18 -27.32
CA LEU A 54 -14.95 -11.10 -27.73
C LEU A 54 -15.09 -10.35 -29.05
N ARG A 55 -15.88 -10.90 -29.98
CA ARG A 55 -16.06 -10.28 -31.29
C ARG A 55 -16.62 -8.85 -31.20
N PRO A 56 -16.18 -7.95 -32.08
CA PRO A 56 -16.56 -6.55 -32.03
C PRO A 56 -18.03 -6.34 -32.39
N ARG A 57 -18.57 -5.18 -32.01
CA ARG A 57 -19.92 -4.78 -32.38
C ARG A 57 -20.08 -4.77 -33.90
N GLY A 58 -21.17 -5.36 -34.40
CA GLY A 58 -21.44 -5.49 -35.83
C GLY A 58 -20.82 -6.74 -36.48
N ALA A 59 -20.03 -7.53 -35.76
CA ALA A 59 -19.54 -8.81 -36.29
C ALA A 59 -20.68 -9.84 -36.43
N PRO A 60 -20.67 -10.69 -37.47
CA PRO A 60 -21.77 -11.64 -37.71
C PRO A 60 -21.83 -12.75 -36.65
N VAL A 61 -23.06 -13.11 -36.23
CA VAL A 61 -23.31 -14.27 -35.35
C VAL A 61 -23.83 -15.45 -36.18
N LYS A 62 -22.96 -16.44 -36.40
CA LYS A 62 -23.29 -17.67 -37.14
C LYS A 62 -24.48 -18.38 -36.47
N GLY A 63 -25.51 -18.71 -37.26
CA GLY A 63 -26.68 -19.49 -36.83
C GLY A 63 -27.89 -18.68 -36.35
N VAL A 64 -27.73 -17.39 -36.02
CA VAL A 64 -28.83 -16.54 -35.51
C VAL A 64 -29.23 -15.43 -36.50
N GLY A 65 -28.34 -15.10 -37.45
CA GLY A 65 -28.62 -14.07 -38.48
C GLY A 65 -28.68 -12.65 -37.92
N ALA A 66 -28.03 -12.41 -36.78
CA ALA A 66 -27.96 -11.12 -36.11
C ALA A 66 -26.51 -10.64 -35.98
N ASP A 67 -26.36 -9.33 -35.80
CA ASP A 67 -25.07 -8.70 -35.54
C ASP A 67 -24.73 -8.74 -34.04
N ALA A 68 -23.45 -8.90 -33.73
CA ALA A 68 -22.95 -8.91 -32.36
C ALA A 68 -23.09 -7.52 -31.72
N SER A 69 -23.44 -7.48 -30.43
CA SER A 69 -23.50 -6.24 -29.64
C SER A 69 -22.12 -5.71 -29.21
N GLY A 70 -21.09 -6.54 -29.30
CA GLY A 70 -19.70 -6.23 -28.95
C GLY A 70 -19.36 -6.39 -27.46
N PRO A 71 -18.06 -6.45 -27.10
CA PRO A 71 -17.57 -6.61 -25.74
C PRO A 71 -18.19 -5.65 -24.72
N LEU A 72 -18.32 -4.37 -25.05
CA LEU A 72 -18.81 -3.38 -24.08
C LEU A 72 -20.25 -3.64 -23.63
N SER A 73 -21.10 -4.18 -24.50
CA SER A 73 -22.46 -4.56 -24.12
C SER A 73 -22.46 -5.71 -23.11
N PHE A 74 -21.52 -6.66 -23.22
CA PHE A 74 -21.34 -7.70 -22.22
C PHE A 74 -20.68 -7.15 -20.95
N MET A 75 -19.73 -6.23 -21.06
CA MET A 75 -19.17 -5.53 -19.90
C MET A 75 -20.26 -4.82 -19.08
N ASP A 76 -21.29 -4.25 -19.71
CA ASP A 76 -22.45 -3.68 -19.01
C ASP A 76 -23.19 -4.73 -18.16
N VAL A 77 -23.20 -6.01 -18.58
CA VAL A 77 -23.73 -7.14 -17.79
C VAL A 77 -22.83 -7.46 -16.59
N TRP A 78 -21.51 -7.50 -16.76
CA TRP A 78 -20.58 -7.64 -15.63
C TRP A 78 -20.72 -6.48 -14.65
N ASP A 79 -20.83 -5.25 -15.14
CA ASP A 79 -20.99 -4.05 -14.32
C ASP A 79 -22.29 -4.09 -13.50
N ALA A 80 -23.39 -4.60 -14.09
CA ALA A 80 -24.65 -4.84 -13.39
C ALA A 80 -24.57 -6.00 -12.37
N MET A 81 -23.89 -7.09 -12.73
CA MET A 81 -23.62 -8.22 -11.83
C MET A 81 -22.84 -7.76 -10.60
N CYS A 82 -21.76 -6.99 -10.80
CA CYS A 82 -20.93 -6.47 -9.73
C CYS A 82 -21.66 -5.46 -8.84
N ARG A 83 -22.64 -4.71 -9.38
CA ARG A 83 -23.56 -3.89 -8.57
C ARG A 83 -24.44 -4.72 -7.65
N THR A 84 -24.88 -5.87 -8.14
CA THR A 84 -25.81 -6.76 -7.41
C THR A 84 -25.08 -7.54 -6.33
N ILE A 85 -23.87 -8.03 -6.64
CA ILE A 85 -23.07 -8.86 -5.74
C ILE A 85 -22.25 -7.93 -4.83
N MET A 86 -22.77 -7.65 -3.64
CA MET A 86 -21.98 -7.04 -2.58
C MET A 86 -20.92 -8.03 -2.09
N SER A 87 -19.64 -7.71 -2.27
CA SER A 87 -18.54 -8.53 -1.75
C SER A 87 -18.63 -8.60 -0.22
N ALA A 88 -18.98 -9.76 0.32
CA ALA A 88 -18.91 -10.14 1.73
C ALA A 88 -19.29 -9.00 2.72
N GLY A 89 -20.50 -8.45 2.55
CA GLY A 89 -21.21 -7.71 3.60
C GLY A 89 -21.05 -6.18 3.63
N TYR A 90 -19.96 -5.57 3.12
CA TYR A 90 -19.76 -4.12 3.29
C TYR A 90 -18.99 -3.36 2.19
N ARG A 91 -18.42 -4.02 1.16
CA ARG A 91 -17.63 -3.36 0.10
C ARG A 91 -18.24 -3.61 -1.29
N ARG A 92 -18.24 -2.58 -2.14
CA ARG A 92 -18.58 -2.74 -3.57
C ARG A 92 -17.53 -3.63 -4.23
N GLY A 93 -17.96 -4.59 -5.06
CA GLY A 93 -17.04 -5.30 -5.94
C GLY A 93 -16.33 -4.33 -6.87
N ALA A 94 -15.08 -4.61 -7.20
CA ALA A 94 -14.30 -3.82 -8.14
C ALA A 94 -13.63 -4.77 -9.14
N MET A 95 -13.65 -4.37 -10.40
CA MET A 95 -13.12 -5.12 -11.53
C MET A 95 -12.08 -4.31 -12.27
N MET A 96 -11.19 -5.00 -12.98
CA MET A 96 -10.40 -4.41 -14.03
C MET A 96 -10.84 -5.01 -15.37
N ALA A 97 -11.01 -4.17 -16.38
CA ALA A 97 -11.16 -4.59 -17.76
C ALA A 97 -9.96 -4.11 -18.55
N THR A 98 -9.46 -5.00 -19.39
CA THR A 98 -8.41 -4.71 -20.35
C THR A 98 -8.92 -4.95 -21.77
N MET A 99 -8.38 -4.17 -22.70
CA MET A 99 -8.63 -4.34 -24.13
C MET A 99 -7.36 -4.00 -24.91
N ARG A 100 -7.03 -4.83 -25.91
CA ARG A 100 -5.88 -4.60 -26.78
C ARG A 100 -6.08 -3.38 -27.67
N CYS A 101 -4.98 -2.69 -27.94
CA CYS A 101 -4.96 -1.49 -28.78
C CYS A 101 -5.35 -1.75 -30.24
N ASP A 102 -5.35 -3.00 -30.71
CA ASP A 102 -5.79 -3.43 -32.04
C ASP A 102 -7.26 -3.92 -32.06
N HIS A 103 -7.97 -3.95 -30.93
CA HIS A 103 -9.35 -4.42 -30.94
C HIS A 103 -10.30 -3.41 -31.63
N PRO A 104 -11.24 -3.82 -32.52
CA PRO A 104 -12.11 -2.88 -33.24
C PRO A 104 -13.01 -1.99 -32.40
N ASP A 105 -13.32 -2.40 -31.16
CA ASP A 105 -14.08 -1.59 -30.20
C ASP A 105 -13.22 -0.73 -29.27
N ILE A 106 -11.89 -0.63 -29.49
CA ILE A 106 -10.97 0.08 -28.59
C ILE A 106 -11.33 1.54 -28.38
N GLU A 107 -11.78 2.24 -29.43
CA GLU A 107 -12.18 3.63 -29.31
C GLU A 107 -13.39 3.81 -28.38
N ALA A 108 -14.38 2.92 -28.50
CA ALA A 108 -15.55 2.94 -27.64
C ALA A 108 -15.18 2.56 -26.20
N PHE A 109 -14.20 1.66 -26.02
CA PHE A 109 -13.64 1.30 -24.71
C PHE A 109 -12.96 2.48 -24.04
N ILE A 110 -12.11 3.23 -24.77
CA ILE A 110 -11.45 4.45 -24.27
C ILE A 110 -12.49 5.51 -23.88
N ASP A 111 -13.51 5.71 -24.72
CA ASP A 111 -14.54 6.72 -24.49
C ASP A 111 -15.59 6.31 -23.45
N ALA A 112 -15.58 5.06 -22.96
CA ALA A 112 -16.69 4.51 -22.18
C ALA A 112 -16.98 5.29 -20.89
N LYS A 113 -15.94 5.82 -20.23
CA LYS A 113 -16.02 6.60 -18.99
C LYS A 113 -16.37 8.07 -19.18
N ARG A 114 -16.46 8.53 -20.43
CA ARG A 114 -16.98 9.87 -20.73
C ARG A 114 -18.43 10.02 -20.29
N ASP A 115 -19.20 8.94 -20.32
CA ASP A 115 -20.49 8.85 -19.63
C ASP A 115 -20.24 8.52 -18.15
N PRO A 116 -20.51 9.45 -17.22
CA PRO A 116 -20.27 9.23 -15.79
C PRO A 116 -21.04 8.03 -15.22
N GLY A 117 -22.09 7.55 -15.90
CA GLY A 117 -22.95 6.44 -15.48
C GLY A 117 -22.41 5.05 -15.81
N ARG A 118 -21.52 4.94 -16.80
CA ARG A 118 -21.21 3.67 -17.45
C ARG A 118 -19.96 3.00 -16.89
N LEU A 119 -19.98 1.67 -16.82
CA LEU A 119 -18.85 0.82 -16.38
C LEU A 119 -18.24 1.23 -15.03
N ARG A 120 -19.05 1.73 -14.09
CA ARG A 120 -18.57 2.28 -12.80
C ARG A 120 -17.83 1.26 -11.94
N MET A 121 -18.08 -0.04 -12.13
CA MET A 121 -17.44 -1.10 -11.37
C MET A 121 -16.13 -1.59 -11.99
N PHE A 122 -15.76 -1.08 -13.16
CA PHE A 122 -14.48 -1.36 -13.81
C PHE A 122 -13.50 -0.20 -13.64
N ASN A 123 -12.23 -0.54 -13.43
CA ASN A 123 -11.12 0.26 -13.95
C ASN A 123 -10.78 -0.24 -15.36
N LEU A 124 -10.52 0.68 -16.29
CA LEU A 124 -10.20 0.35 -17.68
C LEU A 124 -8.70 0.51 -17.94
N SER A 125 -8.10 -0.41 -18.72
CA SER A 125 -6.70 -0.30 -19.17
C SER A 125 -6.53 -0.82 -20.59
N VAL A 126 -5.70 -0.16 -21.39
CA VAL A 126 -5.37 -0.57 -22.76
C VAL A 126 -4.10 -1.43 -22.75
N LEU A 127 -4.16 -2.61 -23.37
CA LEU A 127 -3.00 -3.45 -23.62
C LEU A 127 -2.30 -2.93 -24.88
N VAL A 128 -1.18 -2.25 -24.69
CA VAL A 128 -0.37 -1.63 -25.74
C VAL A 128 0.75 -2.56 -26.16
N THR A 129 0.85 -2.80 -27.46
CA THR A 129 1.92 -3.62 -28.08
C THR A 129 3.11 -2.75 -28.47
N ASP A 130 4.28 -3.39 -28.61
CA ASP A 130 5.49 -2.75 -29.12
C ASP A 130 5.28 -2.28 -30.57
N ALA A 131 4.59 -3.09 -31.39
CA ALA A 131 4.23 -2.75 -32.77
C ALA A 131 3.38 -1.47 -32.87
N PHE A 132 2.40 -1.30 -31.96
CA PHE A 132 1.61 -0.07 -31.89
C PHE A 132 2.49 1.14 -31.56
N MET A 133 3.37 1.00 -30.55
CA MET A 133 4.27 2.09 -30.16
C MET A 133 5.25 2.46 -31.27
N ASP A 134 5.69 1.50 -32.09
CA ASP A 134 6.53 1.79 -33.24
C ASP A 134 5.75 2.51 -34.36
N ALA A 135 4.49 2.13 -34.60
CA ALA A 135 3.61 2.87 -35.49
C ALA A 135 3.36 4.31 -35.00
N VAL A 136 3.12 4.52 -33.70
CA VAL A 136 2.97 5.86 -33.09
C VAL A 136 4.23 6.72 -33.32
N LYS A 137 5.42 6.17 -33.06
CA LYS A 137 6.69 6.89 -33.28
C LYS A 137 6.86 7.26 -34.74
N ALA A 138 6.62 6.31 -35.65
CA ALA A 138 6.75 6.49 -37.09
C ALA A 138 5.68 7.40 -37.71
N GLY A 139 4.56 7.66 -37.00
CA GLY A 139 3.39 8.32 -37.60
C GLY A 139 2.73 7.43 -38.66
N GLY A 140 2.67 6.13 -38.37
CA GLY A 140 2.12 5.11 -39.25
C GLY A 140 0.62 4.84 -39.02
N ALA A 141 0.05 4.08 -39.94
CA ALA A 141 -1.29 3.54 -39.79
C ALA A 141 -1.33 2.41 -38.74
N TRP A 142 -2.50 2.24 -38.13
CA TRP A 142 -2.82 1.19 -37.19
C TRP A 142 -4.14 0.52 -37.57
N ASP A 143 -4.10 -0.79 -37.77
CA ASP A 143 -5.26 -1.59 -38.10
C ASP A 143 -5.94 -2.09 -36.84
N LEU A 144 -7.25 -1.88 -36.77
CA LEU A 144 -8.11 -2.53 -35.79
C LEU A 144 -8.62 -3.84 -36.38
N VAL A 145 -8.20 -4.96 -35.79
CA VAL A 145 -8.30 -6.29 -36.35
C VAL A 145 -8.98 -7.23 -35.38
N PHE A 146 -9.86 -8.09 -35.91
CA PHE A 146 -10.41 -9.22 -35.16
C PHE A 146 -10.51 -10.44 -36.07
N ASP A 147 -10.05 -11.60 -35.59
CA ASP A 147 -10.04 -12.89 -36.32
C ASP A 147 -9.48 -12.76 -37.76
N GLY A 148 -8.35 -12.06 -37.90
CA GLY A 148 -7.66 -11.83 -39.17
C GLY A 148 -8.34 -10.82 -40.12
N THR A 149 -9.48 -10.25 -39.73
CA THR A 149 -10.21 -9.25 -40.53
C THR A 149 -9.92 -7.85 -40.03
N VAL A 150 -9.49 -6.95 -40.92
CA VAL A 150 -9.34 -5.52 -40.61
C VAL A 150 -10.72 -4.85 -40.67
N PHE A 151 -11.17 -4.30 -39.55
CA PHE A 151 -12.45 -3.58 -39.45
C PHE A 151 -12.30 -2.09 -39.76
N LYS A 152 -11.17 -1.51 -39.35
CA LYS A 152 -10.87 -0.09 -39.51
C LYS A 152 -9.37 0.12 -39.47
N THR A 153 -8.85 0.98 -40.33
CA THR A 153 -7.48 1.50 -40.24
C THR A 153 -7.53 2.96 -39.78
N MET A 154 -6.64 3.37 -38.89
CA MET A 154 -6.56 4.74 -38.38
C MET A 154 -5.12 5.18 -38.16
N ASP A 155 -4.89 6.47 -37.91
CA ASP A 155 -3.56 6.94 -37.52
C ASP A 155 -3.22 6.46 -36.11
N ALA A 156 -2.02 5.89 -35.92
CA ALA A 156 -1.60 5.37 -34.63
C ALA A 156 -1.50 6.48 -33.56
N ARG A 157 -1.05 7.68 -33.93
CA ARG A 157 -0.97 8.84 -33.03
C ARG A 157 -2.34 9.35 -32.64
N ASP A 158 -3.31 9.31 -33.55
CA ASP A 158 -4.69 9.69 -33.20
C ASP A 158 -5.25 8.78 -32.10
N LEU A 159 -5.03 7.46 -32.21
CA LEU A 159 -5.44 6.52 -31.16
C LEU A 159 -4.66 6.76 -29.85
N TRP A 160 -3.34 6.97 -29.93
CA TRP A 160 -2.52 7.26 -28.75
C TRP A 160 -2.95 8.55 -28.03
N ASP A 161 -3.18 9.62 -28.78
CA ASP A 161 -3.66 10.89 -28.27
C ASP A 161 -5.04 10.73 -27.61
N LYS A 162 -5.91 9.91 -28.20
CA LYS A 162 -7.22 9.59 -27.61
C LYS A 162 -7.09 8.88 -26.27
N ILE A 163 -6.20 7.89 -26.16
CA ILE A 163 -5.87 7.23 -24.88
C ILE A 163 -5.39 8.28 -23.87
N MET A 164 -4.37 9.06 -24.21
CA MET A 164 -3.76 10.04 -23.29
C MET A 164 -4.73 11.12 -22.83
N ARG A 165 -5.59 11.63 -23.74
CA ARG A 165 -6.61 12.63 -23.40
C ARG A 165 -7.67 12.05 -22.47
N ALA A 166 -8.11 10.82 -22.70
CA ALA A 166 -9.05 10.14 -21.80
C ALA A 166 -8.43 9.90 -20.41
N THR A 167 -7.19 9.38 -20.36
CA THR A 167 -6.45 9.20 -19.10
C THR A 167 -6.31 10.52 -18.34
N TYR A 168 -6.03 11.63 -19.03
CA TYR A 168 -5.96 12.96 -18.41
C TYR A 168 -7.32 13.44 -17.89
N ALA A 169 -8.39 13.26 -18.66
CA ALA A 169 -9.72 13.78 -18.34
C ALA A 169 -10.46 12.94 -17.28
N TYR A 170 -10.24 11.63 -17.23
CA TYR A 170 -11.05 10.68 -16.47
C TYR A 170 -10.22 9.71 -15.61
N ALA A 171 -8.90 9.88 -15.53
CA ALA A 171 -7.94 8.97 -14.90
C ALA A 171 -7.91 7.55 -15.50
N GLU A 172 -8.60 7.32 -16.62
CA GLU A 172 -8.75 6.04 -17.30
C GLU A 172 -8.92 6.25 -18.82
N PRO A 173 -8.49 5.31 -19.67
CA PRO A 173 -7.89 4.02 -19.31
C PRO A 173 -6.41 4.15 -18.91
N GLY A 174 -5.93 3.21 -18.09
CA GLY A 174 -4.50 2.99 -17.88
C GLY A 174 -3.83 2.40 -19.12
N VAL A 175 -2.49 2.33 -19.12
CA VAL A 175 -1.71 1.70 -20.21
C VAL A 175 -0.88 0.56 -19.64
N ILE A 176 -0.97 -0.60 -20.29
CA ILE A 176 -0.23 -1.82 -19.95
C ILE A 176 0.58 -2.22 -21.19
N PHE A 177 1.91 -2.14 -21.11
CA PHE A 177 2.80 -2.56 -22.21
C PHE A 177 2.92 -4.08 -22.24
N ILE A 178 2.01 -4.73 -22.97
CA ILE A 178 1.74 -6.16 -22.82
C ILE A 178 2.84 -7.05 -23.39
N ASP A 179 3.48 -6.61 -24.47
CA ASP A 179 4.59 -7.34 -25.09
C ASP A 179 5.80 -7.36 -24.15
N ARG A 180 6.11 -6.23 -23.51
CA ARG A 180 7.16 -6.15 -22.49
C ARG A 180 6.88 -7.05 -21.29
N ILE A 181 5.63 -7.09 -20.82
CA ILE A 181 5.22 -7.96 -19.71
C ILE A 181 5.43 -9.43 -20.08
N ASN A 182 5.02 -9.85 -21.28
CA ASN A 182 5.18 -11.23 -21.73
C ASN A 182 6.64 -11.59 -22.02
N GLN A 183 7.44 -10.66 -22.55
CA GLN A 183 8.87 -10.86 -22.74
C GLN A 183 9.61 -11.11 -21.41
N LEU A 184 9.17 -10.47 -20.33
CA LEU A 184 9.72 -10.63 -18.99
C LEU A 184 8.97 -11.69 -18.16
N ASN A 185 8.05 -12.44 -18.78
CA ASN A 185 7.31 -13.47 -18.08
C ASN A 185 8.20 -14.71 -17.85
N ASN A 186 8.53 -15.00 -16.60
CA ASN A 186 9.26 -16.20 -16.22
C ASN A 186 8.53 -17.51 -16.57
N LEU A 187 7.22 -17.46 -16.81
CA LEU A 187 6.38 -18.59 -17.19
C LEU A 187 5.96 -18.56 -18.68
N HIS A 188 6.62 -17.75 -19.53
CA HIS A 188 6.27 -17.59 -20.96
C HIS A 188 6.17 -18.91 -21.77
N TYR A 189 6.79 -19.99 -21.28
CA TYR A 189 6.75 -21.30 -21.93
C TYR A 189 5.42 -22.05 -21.74
N CYS A 190 4.58 -21.63 -20.78
CA CYS A 190 3.30 -22.29 -20.48
C CYS A 190 2.14 -21.32 -20.23
N GLU A 191 2.37 -20.01 -20.23
CA GLU A 191 1.31 -19.01 -20.09
C GLU A 191 1.61 -17.74 -20.90
N GLU A 192 0.56 -16.96 -21.09
CA GLU A 192 0.60 -15.60 -21.63
C GLU A 192 -0.18 -14.70 -20.68
N ILE A 193 0.40 -13.57 -20.28
CA ILE A 193 -0.23 -12.59 -19.38
C ILE A 193 -1.05 -11.61 -20.23
N PHE A 194 -2.28 -11.35 -19.80
CA PHE A 194 -3.22 -10.45 -20.47
C PHE A 194 -3.91 -9.43 -19.53
N ALA A 195 -3.52 -9.34 -18.23
CA ALA A 195 -4.05 -8.35 -17.24
C ALA A 195 -3.16 -8.24 -15.95
N THR A 196 -3.37 -7.22 -15.08
CA THR A 196 -2.56 -6.93 -13.84
C THR A 196 -3.37 -6.43 -12.60
N ASN A 197 -2.71 -6.14 -11.45
CA ASN A 197 -3.27 -5.61 -10.17
C ASN A 197 -2.29 -4.64 -9.40
N PRO A 198 -2.67 -3.92 -8.30
CA PRO A 198 -1.92 -2.76 -7.72
C PRO A 198 -0.74 -3.07 -6.72
N CYS A 199 0.13 -2.07 -6.39
CA CYS A 199 1.47 -2.19 -5.73
C CYS A 199 1.80 -1.15 -4.59
N VAL A 200 2.94 -1.30 -3.86
CA VAL A 200 3.51 -0.37 -2.81
C VAL A 200 5.04 -0.14 -2.96
N THR A 201 5.64 0.85 -2.25
CA THR A 201 7.09 1.18 -2.34
C THR A 201 7.96 0.31 -1.40
N ALA A 202 9.26 0.19 -1.71
CA ALA A 202 10.19 -0.67 -0.98
C ALA A 202 10.65 -0.13 0.39
N ASP A 203 10.59 1.19 0.60
CA ASP A 203 10.91 1.86 1.85
C ASP A 203 9.72 2.00 2.80
N ALA A 204 8.52 1.59 2.37
CA ALA A 204 7.33 1.61 3.22
C ALA A 204 7.52 0.69 4.42
N TRP A 205 7.19 1.20 5.60
CA TRP A 205 7.10 0.40 6.82
C TRP A 205 5.74 -0.29 6.88
N VAL A 206 5.77 -1.58 7.17
CA VAL A 206 4.57 -2.37 7.46
C VAL A 206 4.72 -3.01 8.83
N MET A 207 3.65 -3.00 9.60
CA MET A 207 3.64 -3.66 10.89
C MET A 207 3.59 -5.18 10.68
N THR A 208 4.43 -5.93 11.39
CA THR A 208 4.47 -7.41 11.36
C THR A 208 4.42 -7.98 12.77
N ASP A 209 4.24 -9.29 12.90
CA ASP A 209 4.30 -10.00 14.18
C ASP A 209 5.67 -9.93 14.88
N ALA A 210 6.72 -9.58 14.14
CA ALA A 210 8.06 -9.31 14.64
C ALA A 210 8.34 -7.80 14.82
N GLY A 211 7.30 -6.96 14.79
CA GLY A 211 7.42 -5.50 14.82
C GLY A 211 7.40 -4.86 13.44
N ALA A 212 7.64 -3.55 13.36
CA ALA A 212 7.66 -2.85 12.07
C ALA A 212 8.85 -3.33 11.22
N ARG A 213 8.61 -3.55 9.93
CA ARG A 213 9.64 -3.93 8.94
C ARG A 213 9.45 -3.14 7.65
N GLN A 214 10.55 -2.80 6.99
CA GLN A 214 10.47 -2.20 5.67
C GLN A 214 10.11 -3.26 4.62
N VAL A 215 9.32 -2.87 3.62
CA VAL A 215 8.93 -3.76 2.51
C VAL A 215 10.15 -4.40 1.85
N ARG A 216 11.27 -3.68 1.67
CA ARG A 216 12.54 -4.21 1.14
C ARG A 216 13.04 -5.43 1.91
N ASP A 217 12.81 -5.45 3.22
CA ASP A 217 13.21 -6.52 4.13
C ASP A 217 12.15 -7.61 4.22
N LEU A 218 11.11 -7.56 3.39
CA LEU A 218 10.06 -8.57 3.31
C LEU A 218 9.92 -9.10 1.88
N VAL A 219 10.73 -8.59 0.94
CA VAL A 219 10.79 -9.12 -0.42
C VAL A 219 11.40 -10.52 -0.41
N GLY A 220 10.72 -11.46 -1.07
CA GLY A 220 11.19 -12.83 -1.25
C GLY A 220 11.09 -13.72 0.00
N ARG A 221 10.43 -13.27 1.08
CA ARG A 221 10.34 -14.02 2.34
C ARG A 221 8.94 -13.98 2.96
N PRO A 222 8.46 -15.07 3.58
CA PRO A 222 7.19 -15.05 4.28
C PRO A 222 7.29 -14.20 5.56
N PHE A 223 6.18 -13.56 5.94
CA PHE A 223 6.05 -12.78 7.15
C PHE A 223 4.58 -12.76 7.61
N VAL A 224 4.29 -12.31 8.83
CA VAL A 224 2.91 -12.12 9.30
C VAL A 224 2.66 -10.62 9.48
N ALA A 225 1.82 -10.02 8.63
CA ALA A 225 1.43 -8.62 8.75
C ALA A 225 0.48 -8.41 9.96
N LEU A 226 0.59 -7.26 10.62
CA LEU A 226 -0.39 -6.76 11.57
C LEU A 226 -1.23 -5.68 10.89
N VAL A 227 -2.56 -5.83 10.91
CA VAL A 227 -3.51 -4.85 10.34
C VAL A 227 -4.69 -4.70 11.27
N ASP A 228 -4.94 -3.47 11.74
CA ASP A 228 -6.02 -3.15 12.70
C ASP A 228 -6.08 -4.14 13.89
N GLY A 229 -4.92 -4.43 14.47
CA GLY A 229 -4.79 -5.31 15.64
C GLY A 229 -4.95 -6.81 15.37
N ASN A 230 -4.88 -7.25 14.11
CA ASN A 230 -4.99 -8.67 13.73
C ASN A 230 -3.74 -9.18 12.99
N ARG A 231 -3.37 -10.45 13.19
CA ARG A 231 -2.19 -11.13 12.60
C ARG A 231 -2.52 -11.87 11.30
N HIS A 232 -1.65 -11.73 10.29
CA HIS A 232 -1.92 -12.20 8.94
C HIS A 232 -0.70 -12.72 8.17
N ALA A 233 -0.60 -14.04 7.98
CA ALA A 233 0.49 -14.65 7.22
C ALA A 233 0.46 -14.25 5.73
N SER A 234 1.64 -13.91 5.19
CA SER A 234 1.88 -13.71 3.77
C SER A 234 2.11 -15.04 3.05
N GLY A 235 2.12 -15.03 1.72
CA GLY A 235 2.63 -16.15 0.92
C GLY A 235 4.14 -16.35 1.07
N ALA A 236 4.67 -17.45 0.51
CA ALA A 236 6.07 -17.84 0.62
C ALA A 236 7.08 -16.79 0.11
N ARG A 237 6.67 -15.98 -0.88
CA ARG A 237 7.51 -14.91 -1.43
C ARG A 237 7.37 -13.57 -0.71
N GLY A 238 6.43 -13.42 0.22
CA GLY A 238 6.12 -12.12 0.84
C GLY A 238 5.84 -11.04 -0.22
N PHE A 239 6.59 -9.93 -0.14
CA PHE A 239 6.59 -8.89 -1.18
C PHE A 239 7.44 -9.29 -2.39
N PHE A 240 7.17 -8.67 -3.54
CA PHE A 240 7.96 -8.84 -4.76
C PHE A 240 8.09 -7.50 -5.49
N SER A 241 9.22 -7.31 -6.19
CA SER A 241 9.46 -6.08 -6.95
C SER A 241 8.61 -6.05 -8.21
N THR A 242 7.95 -4.93 -8.46
CA THR A 242 7.12 -4.70 -9.66
C THR A 242 7.65 -3.59 -10.57
N GLY A 243 8.78 -2.97 -10.21
CA GLY A 243 9.46 -1.93 -11.00
C GLY A 243 9.75 -0.65 -10.21
N VAL A 244 10.08 0.42 -10.95
CA VAL A 244 10.39 1.75 -10.40
C VAL A 244 9.35 2.74 -10.91
N LYS A 245 8.74 3.51 -10.01
CA LYS A 245 7.71 4.53 -10.32
C LYS A 245 7.98 5.83 -9.54
N PRO A 246 7.54 6.99 -10.04
CA PRO A 246 7.47 8.22 -9.24
C PRO A 246 6.57 8.05 -8.01
N VAL A 247 6.93 8.68 -6.90
CA VAL A 247 6.20 8.60 -5.63
C VAL A 247 5.95 9.99 -5.06
N LEU A 248 4.83 10.13 -4.35
CA LEU A 248 4.49 11.27 -3.51
C LEU A 248 5.00 11.03 -2.09
N ALA A 249 5.29 12.12 -1.37
CA ALA A 249 5.50 12.12 0.07
C ALA A 249 4.25 12.70 0.74
N LEU A 250 3.55 11.87 1.51
CA LEU A 250 2.42 12.27 2.35
C LEU A 250 2.95 12.48 3.77
N GLU A 251 2.72 13.66 4.32
CA GLU A 251 3.14 14.03 5.68
C GLU A 251 1.94 14.64 6.42
N THR A 252 1.63 14.13 7.60
CA THR A 252 0.61 14.70 8.47
C THR A 252 1.23 15.75 9.39
N ARG A 253 0.41 16.69 9.89
CA ARG A 253 0.85 17.70 10.85
C ARG A 253 1.36 17.08 12.15
N GLU A 254 0.80 15.93 12.52
CA GLU A 254 1.18 15.14 13.69
C GLU A 254 2.51 14.38 13.48
N GLY A 255 3.13 14.48 12.31
CA GLY A 255 4.47 13.95 12.02
C GLY A 255 4.49 12.56 11.40
N HIS A 256 3.34 11.96 11.08
CA HIS A 256 3.30 10.69 10.36
C HIS A 256 3.60 10.91 8.88
N ALA A 257 4.46 10.09 8.30
CA ALA A 257 4.86 10.21 6.90
C ALA A 257 4.80 8.87 6.16
N LEU A 258 4.43 8.91 4.88
CA LEU A 258 4.40 7.75 3.98
C LEU A 258 4.83 8.18 2.57
N ARG A 259 5.58 7.31 1.89
CA ARG A 259 5.87 7.44 0.46
C ARG A 259 5.05 6.42 -0.32
N LEU A 260 4.37 6.89 -1.36
CA LEU A 260 3.38 6.10 -2.08
C LEU A 260 3.18 6.64 -3.49
N THR A 261 2.68 5.82 -4.40
CA THR A 261 2.32 6.29 -5.75
C THR A 261 1.05 7.13 -5.68
N ALA A 262 0.83 8.02 -6.66
CA ALA A 262 -0.31 8.93 -6.67
C ALA A 262 -1.68 8.21 -6.65
N ASP A 263 -1.72 6.99 -7.20
CA ASP A 263 -2.90 6.11 -7.24
C ASP A 263 -3.10 5.29 -5.96
N HIS A 264 -2.14 5.32 -5.01
CA HIS A 264 -2.25 4.53 -3.80
C HIS A 264 -3.37 5.10 -2.88
N PRO A 265 -4.37 4.29 -2.50
CA PRO A 265 -5.50 4.77 -1.72
C PRO A 265 -5.14 4.91 -0.25
N VAL A 266 -5.48 6.05 0.35
CA VAL A 266 -5.41 6.30 1.80
C VAL A 266 -6.80 6.51 2.38
N ARG A 267 -7.03 6.17 3.66
CA ARG A 267 -8.30 6.48 4.33
C ARG A 267 -8.31 7.93 4.79
N VAL A 268 -9.22 8.72 4.23
CA VAL A 268 -9.48 10.09 4.64
C VAL A 268 -10.74 10.13 5.48
N VAL A 269 -10.73 10.89 6.56
CA VAL A 269 -11.92 11.15 7.39
C VAL A 269 -12.86 12.06 6.61
N THR A 270 -14.10 11.59 6.37
CA THR A 270 -15.10 12.34 5.61
C THR A 270 -16.09 13.08 6.50
N ALA A 271 -16.29 12.59 7.72
CA ALA A 271 -17.09 13.26 8.73
C ALA A 271 -16.65 12.81 10.12
N ARG A 272 -16.54 13.76 11.05
CA ARG A 272 -16.17 13.48 12.44
C ARG A 272 -17.08 14.27 13.38
N THR A 273 -17.76 13.54 14.25
CA THR A 273 -18.46 14.09 15.42
C THR A 273 -17.98 13.37 16.67
N ARG A 274 -18.45 13.80 17.84
CA ARG A 274 -18.16 13.11 19.11
C ARG A 274 -18.55 11.63 19.11
N TRP A 275 -19.54 11.23 18.31
CA TRP A 275 -20.13 9.88 18.35
C TRP A 275 -19.97 9.10 17.04
N ARG A 276 -19.45 9.75 15.99
CA ARG A 276 -19.39 9.18 14.64
C ARG A 276 -18.07 9.56 13.98
N LEU A 277 -17.40 8.57 13.43
CA LEU A 277 -16.24 8.75 12.57
C LEU A 277 -16.52 8.05 11.25
N GLU A 278 -16.56 8.81 10.17
CA GLU A 278 -16.71 8.30 8.82
C GLU A 278 -15.43 8.51 8.05
N SER A 279 -15.17 7.61 7.11
CA SER A 279 -13.98 7.68 6.28
C SER A 279 -14.25 7.09 4.90
N ALA A 280 -13.50 7.55 3.91
CA ALA A 280 -13.50 7.02 2.57
C ALA A 280 -12.05 6.81 2.10
N TRP A 281 -11.87 5.90 1.14
CA TRP A 281 -10.60 5.76 0.46
C TRP A 281 -10.47 6.84 -0.61
N ARG A 282 -9.33 7.53 -0.65
CA ARG A 282 -9.00 8.53 -1.67
C ARG A 282 -7.57 8.27 -2.20
N PRO A 283 -7.32 8.33 -3.51
CA PRO A 283 -5.96 8.28 -4.05
C PRO A 283 -5.08 9.38 -3.45
N ALA A 284 -3.81 9.08 -3.18
CA ALA A 284 -2.88 10.04 -2.58
C ALA A 284 -2.68 11.31 -3.43
N GLY A 285 -2.77 11.20 -4.76
CA GLY A 285 -2.67 12.32 -5.69
C GLY A 285 -3.86 13.29 -5.64
N GLU A 286 -4.97 12.91 -5.02
CA GLU A 286 -6.16 13.74 -4.85
C GLU A 286 -6.25 14.38 -3.46
N LEU A 287 -5.27 14.16 -2.59
CA LEU A 287 -5.25 14.76 -1.27
C LEU A 287 -4.95 16.25 -1.35
N ALA A 288 -5.60 17.01 -0.48
CA ALA A 288 -5.32 18.41 -0.27
C ALA A 288 -4.80 18.64 1.16
N PRO A 289 -3.94 19.65 1.39
CA PRO A 289 -3.58 20.07 2.74
C PRO A 289 -4.83 20.35 3.58
N GLY A 290 -4.90 19.70 4.75
CA GLY A 290 -6.07 19.78 5.64
C GLY A 290 -6.96 18.54 5.64
N ASP A 291 -6.78 17.61 4.70
CA ASP A 291 -7.40 16.29 4.76
C ASP A 291 -6.92 15.53 6.02
N GLU A 292 -7.85 15.02 6.83
CA GLU A 292 -7.54 14.17 7.98
C GLU A 292 -7.36 12.72 7.51
N ILE A 293 -6.18 12.13 7.75
CA ILE A 293 -5.89 10.73 7.42
C ILE A 293 -6.18 9.83 8.62
N LEU A 294 -6.87 8.72 8.38
CA LEU A 294 -7.14 7.72 9.41
C LEU A 294 -5.99 6.70 9.50
N LEU A 295 -5.40 6.59 10.68
CA LEU A 295 -4.36 5.60 10.98
C LEU A 295 -4.97 4.23 11.33
N HIS A 296 -4.18 3.18 11.14
CA HIS A 296 -4.53 1.83 11.59
C HIS A 296 -4.65 1.74 13.11
N ASP A 297 -5.52 0.86 13.58
CA ASP A 297 -5.74 0.63 15.00
C ASP A 297 -5.09 -0.67 15.48
N HIS A 298 -3.84 -0.60 15.91
CA HIS A 298 -3.10 -1.76 16.41
C HIS A 298 -3.20 -1.99 17.92
N ARG A 299 -4.12 -1.31 18.63
CA ARG A 299 -4.17 -1.33 20.11
C ARG A 299 -4.33 -2.71 20.75
N ASN A 300 -4.82 -3.70 20.00
CA ASN A 300 -4.98 -5.08 20.46
C ASN A 300 -3.77 -5.98 20.16
N CYS A 301 -2.73 -5.47 19.49
CA CYS A 301 -1.49 -6.18 19.18
C CYS A 301 -0.30 -5.25 19.43
N THR A 302 0.00 -5.03 20.71
CA THR A 302 1.11 -4.17 21.15
C THR A 302 2.40 -4.93 21.38
N ASP A 303 2.36 -6.27 21.39
CA ASP A 303 3.50 -7.08 21.81
C ASP A 303 4.15 -7.80 20.64
N TRP A 304 5.46 -7.59 20.49
CA TRP A 304 6.31 -8.31 19.56
C TRP A 304 7.72 -8.47 20.12
N ASP A 305 8.28 -9.64 19.87
CA ASP A 305 9.66 -9.93 20.22
C ASP A 305 10.62 -9.15 19.33
N GLY A 306 11.79 -8.82 19.87
CA GLY A 306 12.82 -8.11 19.13
C GLY A 306 14.05 -7.86 20.00
N PRO A 307 15.07 -7.19 19.42
CA PRO A 307 16.23 -6.78 20.19
C PRO A 307 15.85 -5.64 21.14
N HIS A 308 16.67 -5.50 22.17
CA HIS A 308 16.62 -4.46 23.19
C HIS A 308 15.47 -4.55 24.20
N THR A 309 15.71 -3.94 25.35
CA THR A 309 14.87 -3.98 26.55
C THR A 309 14.20 -2.63 26.82
N LEU A 310 13.24 -2.64 27.74
CA LEU A 310 12.61 -1.42 28.27
C LEU A 310 13.62 -0.43 28.84
N HIS A 311 14.64 -0.90 29.56
CA HIS A 311 15.66 -0.02 30.13
C HIS A 311 16.50 0.66 29.05
N GLU A 312 16.87 -0.08 28.01
CA GLU A 312 17.57 0.48 26.85
C GLU A 312 16.70 1.49 26.10
N GLY A 313 15.42 1.16 25.86
CA GLY A 313 14.43 2.03 25.23
C GLY A 313 14.21 3.33 25.99
N TYR A 314 13.99 3.23 27.30
CA TYR A 314 13.80 4.36 28.19
C TYR A 314 15.00 5.32 28.16
N LEU A 315 16.23 4.80 28.24
CA LEU A 315 17.44 5.62 28.15
C LEU A 315 17.62 6.27 26.78
N ILE A 316 17.32 5.56 25.69
CA ILE A 316 17.38 6.11 24.33
C ILE A 316 16.32 7.18 24.13
N GLY A 317 15.10 7.00 24.65
CA GLY A 317 14.05 8.00 24.64
C GLY A 317 14.47 9.30 25.36
N LEU A 318 15.01 9.18 26.58
CA LEU A 318 15.58 10.32 27.32
C LEU A 318 16.74 10.98 26.56
N LEU A 319 17.59 10.17 25.93
CA LEU A 319 18.71 10.67 25.14
C LEU A 319 18.25 11.46 23.91
N ILE A 320 17.26 10.94 23.17
CA ILE A 320 16.71 11.57 21.97
C ILE A 320 16.04 12.90 22.33
N GLY A 321 15.21 12.92 23.37
CA GLY A 321 14.53 14.14 23.85
C GLY A 321 15.51 15.23 24.28
N ASP A 322 16.02 15.13 25.51
CA ASP A 322 16.80 16.22 26.13
C ASP A 322 18.27 15.86 26.39
N GLY A 323 18.64 14.60 26.19
CA GLY A 323 20.01 14.16 26.40
C GLY A 323 21.01 14.69 25.37
N THR A 324 22.29 14.70 25.73
CA THR A 324 23.39 15.08 24.85
C THR A 324 24.23 13.85 24.50
N LEU A 325 24.35 13.54 23.21
CA LEU A 325 25.24 12.51 22.71
C LEU A 325 26.56 13.13 22.24
N LYS A 326 27.67 12.74 22.88
CA LYS A 326 29.04 13.05 22.47
C LYS A 326 29.70 11.81 21.87
N ALA A 327 30.88 11.97 21.29
CA ALA A 327 31.62 10.87 20.67
C ALA A 327 31.97 9.75 21.66
N ASP A 328 32.24 10.08 22.92
CA ASP A 328 32.72 9.17 23.96
C ASP A 328 31.68 8.82 25.03
N LYS A 329 30.61 9.62 25.15
CA LYS A 329 29.58 9.44 26.19
C LYS A 329 28.25 10.10 25.86
N ALA A 330 27.19 9.56 26.45
CA ALA A 330 25.87 10.16 26.48
C ALA A 330 25.65 10.79 27.85
N ILE A 331 24.95 11.92 27.88
CA ILE A 331 24.65 12.70 29.10
C ILE A 331 23.15 12.94 29.15
N LEU A 332 22.48 12.46 30.19
CA LEU A 332 21.12 12.83 30.54
C LEU A 332 21.17 13.93 31.61
N SER A 333 20.26 14.90 31.53
CA SER A 333 20.22 16.05 32.45
C SER A 333 18.83 16.16 33.07
N ALA A 334 18.77 16.44 34.37
CA ALA A 334 17.53 16.61 35.12
C ALA A 334 17.65 17.83 36.05
N TRP A 335 16.53 18.51 36.33
CA TRP A 335 16.48 19.71 37.18
C TRP A 335 15.49 19.52 38.33
N PRO A 336 15.85 18.76 39.38
CA PRO A 336 14.96 18.55 40.52
C PRO A 336 14.73 19.86 41.27
N ARG A 337 13.52 20.07 41.79
CA ARG A 337 13.20 21.29 42.55
C ARG A 337 13.93 21.32 43.89
N ALA A 338 14.38 22.50 44.30
CA ALA A 338 14.85 22.73 45.66
C ALA A 338 13.67 22.59 46.64
N GLN A 339 13.87 21.89 47.75
CA GLN A 339 12.87 21.82 48.82
C GLN A 339 12.64 23.23 49.39
N SER A 340 11.40 23.70 49.36
CA SER A 340 10.99 24.95 49.99
C SER A 340 10.28 24.67 51.32
N ALA A 341 10.59 25.44 52.36
CA ALA A 341 9.81 25.40 53.59
C ALA A 341 8.34 25.74 53.29
N ASN A 342 7.42 24.87 53.70
CA ASN A 342 5.96 24.93 53.47
C ASN A 342 5.48 24.67 52.02
N GLY A 343 6.32 24.11 51.14
CA GLY A 343 5.86 23.58 49.85
C GLY A 343 5.04 22.30 50.04
N GLY A 344 3.97 22.13 49.25
CA GLY A 344 3.18 20.88 49.26
C GLY A 344 4.02 19.65 48.88
N VAL A 345 3.63 18.48 49.39
CA VAL A 345 4.27 17.17 49.14
C VAL A 345 3.92 16.62 47.74
N ASP A 346 3.49 17.48 46.81
CA ASP A 346 3.01 17.05 45.50
C ASP A 346 4.20 16.65 44.60
N GLY A 347 4.35 15.34 44.44
CA GLY A 347 5.09 14.57 43.44
C GLY A 347 6.23 15.30 42.69
N ASP A 348 7.46 15.09 43.13
CA ASP A 348 8.65 15.49 42.37
C ASP A 348 8.92 14.47 41.25
N GLY A 349 8.09 14.45 40.21
CA GLY A 349 8.18 13.49 39.11
C GLY A 349 9.55 13.49 38.40
N VAL A 350 10.36 14.54 38.58
CA VAL A 350 11.76 14.57 38.13
C VAL A 350 12.61 13.54 38.87
N ARG A 351 12.39 13.34 40.18
CA ARG A 351 13.11 12.33 40.97
C ARG A 351 12.72 10.91 40.56
N ASP A 352 11.48 10.67 40.17
CA ASP A 352 11.04 9.36 39.69
C ASP A 352 11.72 9.03 38.35
N VAL A 353 11.75 10.00 37.42
CA VAL A 353 12.52 9.87 36.16
C VAL A 353 14.00 9.64 36.43
N MET A 354 14.60 10.38 37.37
CA MET A 354 16.00 10.18 37.76
C MET A 354 16.23 8.77 38.31
N THR A 355 15.35 8.27 39.17
CA THR A 355 15.46 6.95 39.78
C THR A 355 15.42 5.86 38.71
N LEU A 356 14.40 5.90 37.83
CA LEU A 356 14.24 4.92 36.75
C LEU A 356 15.38 4.99 35.73
N ALA A 357 15.85 6.19 35.39
CA ALA A 357 16.99 6.37 34.49
C ALA A 357 18.31 5.83 35.09
N GLU A 358 18.51 5.98 36.40
CA GLU A 358 19.68 5.40 37.08
C GLU A 358 19.59 3.87 37.13
N GLU A 359 18.42 3.31 37.46
CA GLU A 359 18.17 1.87 37.44
C GLU A 359 18.44 1.29 36.04
N ALA A 360 17.88 1.92 35.00
CA ALA A 360 18.12 1.54 33.62
C ALA A 360 19.60 1.63 33.24
N ALA A 361 20.29 2.71 33.64
CA ALA A 361 21.72 2.87 33.35
C ALA A 361 22.60 1.83 34.06
N ARG A 362 22.20 1.38 35.25
CA ARG A 362 22.90 0.30 35.98
C ARG A 362 22.71 -1.07 35.33
N SER A 363 21.66 -1.27 34.53
CA SER A 363 21.49 -2.50 33.76
C SER A 363 22.44 -2.60 32.55
N LEU A 364 23.02 -1.48 32.12
CA LEU A 364 24.07 -1.44 31.10
C LEU A 364 25.46 -1.76 31.70
N PRO A 365 26.44 -2.18 30.88
CA PRO A 365 27.83 -2.31 31.33
C PRO A 365 28.34 -1.00 31.95
N HIS A 366 28.79 -1.07 33.20
CA HIS A 366 29.28 0.09 33.93
C HIS A 366 30.53 -0.27 34.73
N ARG A 367 31.31 0.76 35.07
CA ARG A 367 32.48 0.61 35.94
C ARG A 367 32.03 0.47 37.39
N ALA A 368 32.86 -0.18 38.23
CA ALA A 368 32.58 -0.34 39.65
C ALA A 368 32.41 0.98 40.41
N ASP A 369 33.00 2.08 39.90
CA ASP A 369 32.91 3.43 40.47
C ASP A 369 31.69 4.24 39.97
N PHE A 370 30.74 3.61 39.26
CA PHE A 370 29.57 4.32 38.73
C PHE A 370 28.64 4.83 39.84
N SER A 371 28.65 6.15 40.04
CA SER A 371 27.96 6.85 41.12
C SER A 371 26.58 7.39 40.76
N GLY A 372 26.04 7.07 39.59
CA GLY A 372 24.72 7.57 39.17
C GLY A 372 24.71 9.08 38.90
N TRP A 373 23.68 9.77 39.38
CA TRP A 373 23.49 11.20 39.15
C TRP A 373 24.50 12.09 39.91
N LEU A 374 25.06 13.07 39.21
CA LEU A 374 25.99 14.06 39.77
C LEU A 374 25.41 15.47 39.68
N ALA A 375 25.33 16.16 40.81
CA ALA A 375 24.90 17.56 40.85
C ALA A 375 25.93 18.49 40.20
N VAL A 376 25.46 19.41 39.36
CA VAL A 376 26.26 20.43 38.71
C VAL A 376 26.16 21.72 39.52
N ALA A 377 27.28 22.10 40.16
CA ALA A 377 27.35 23.26 41.02
C ALA A 377 26.83 24.54 40.32
N GLY A 378 25.95 25.27 41.02
CA GLY A 378 25.41 26.55 40.55
C GLY A 378 24.36 26.47 39.44
N ARG A 379 23.95 25.27 39.00
CA ARG A 379 23.03 25.10 37.86
C ARG A 379 21.67 24.47 38.21
N GLY A 380 21.51 23.98 39.45
CA GLY A 380 20.31 23.23 39.84
C GLY A 380 20.06 21.98 38.97
N GLU A 381 21.12 21.49 38.32
CA GLU A 381 21.09 20.41 37.33
C GLU A 381 21.79 19.19 37.93
N CYS A 382 21.24 18.01 37.68
CA CYS A 382 21.90 16.72 37.91
C CYS A 382 22.19 16.08 36.56
N ARG A 383 23.35 15.43 36.42
CA ARG A 383 23.75 14.72 35.19
C ARG A 383 24.01 13.25 35.43
N LEU A 384 23.53 12.42 34.51
CA LEU A 384 23.89 11.01 34.39
C LEU A 384 24.70 10.85 33.11
N ALA A 385 25.99 10.50 33.25
CA ALA A 385 26.89 10.35 32.11
C ALA A 385 27.37 8.90 31.99
N THR A 386 27.24 8.31 30.81
CA THR A 386 27.59 6.91 30.56
C THR A 386 28.12 6.71 29.14
N SER A 387 29.24 5.99 29.01
CA SER A 387 29.79 5.56 27.72
C SER A 387 29.02 4.39 27.13
N ALA A 388 28.43 3.52 27.96
CA ALA A 388 27.64 2.38 27.48
C ALA A 388 26.37 2.83 26.74
N LEU A 389 25.71 3.89 27.23
CA LEU A 389 24.58 4.48 26.51
C LEU A 389 25.01 5.12 25.18
N ALA A 390 26.22 5.70 25.09
CA ALA A 390 26.74 6.18 23.81
C ALA A 390 27.01 5.02 22.84
N SER A 391 27.57 3.91 23.31
CA SER A 391 27.78 2.71 22.50
C SER A 391 26.45 2.13 21.99
N LEU A 392 25.42 2.05 22.84
CA LEU A 392 24.08 1.64 22.45
C LEU A 392 23.47 2.58 21.41
N ALA A 393 23.56 3.89 21.63
CA ALA A 393 23.06 4.90 20.70
C ALA A 393 23.74 4.76 19.31
N ASN A 394 25.07 4.59 19.28
CA ASN A 394 25.82 4.36 18.05
C ASN A 394 25.40 3.05 17.35
N ALA A 395 25.17 1.97 18.10
CA ALA A 395 24.70 0.69 17.56
C ALA A 395 23.29 0.80 16.94
N LEU A 396 22.45 1.68 17.50
CA LEU A 396 21.14 2.04 16.97
C LEU A 396 21.22 3.11 15.85
N GLY A 397 22.42 3.53 15.44
CA GLY A 397 22.62 4.46 14.33
C GLY A 397 22.45 5.95 14.68
N LEU A 398 22.43 6.31 15.97
CA LEU A 398 22.48 7.70 16.40
C LEU A 398 23.92 8.21 16.32
N ALA A 399 24.07 9.52 16.08
CA ALA A 399 25.37 10.17 16.09
C ALA A 399 25.30 11.54 16.80
N PRO A 400 26.44 12.09 17.27
CA PRO A 400 26.48 13.47 17.77
C PRO A 400 25.90 14.46 16.77
N GLY A 401 24.96 15.30 17.22
CA GLY A 401 24.22 16.23 16.35
C GLY A 401 23.10 15.60 15.50
N ALA A 402 22.91 14.28 15.56
CA ALA A 402 21.89 13.55 14.79
C ALA A 402 21.25 12.44 15.65
N LYS A 403 20.49 12.82 16.69
CA LYS A 403 19.76 11.91 17.58
C LYS A 403 18.33 11.61 17.10
N ARG A 404 18.16 11.24 15.83
CA ARG A 404 16.82 10.95 15.26
C ARG A 404 16.48 9.46 15.40
N ILE A 405 15.18 9.14 15.32
CA ILE A 405 14.71 7.76 15.16
C ILE A 405 15.30 7.17 13.88
N THR A 406 15.78 5.93 13.97
CA THR A 406 16.47 5.22 12.88
C THR A 406 15.73 3.93 12.52
N PRO A 407 15.99 3.32 11.35
CA PRO A 407 15.44 2.01 11.04
C PRO A 407 15.79 0.90 12.06
N HIS A 408 16.93 1.02 12.76
CA HIS A 408 17.30 0.07 13.82
C HIS A 408 16.41 0.22 15.05
N ILE A 409 16.03 1.45 15.39
CA ILE A 409 15.03 1.73 16.44
C ILE A 409 13.66 1.23 16.00
N GLU A 410 13.24 1.54 14.78
CA GLU A 410 11.95 1.11 14.19
C GLU A 410 11.75 -0.41 14.16
N ALA A 411 12.85 -1.17 14.12
CA ALA A 411 12.81 -2.63 14.11
C ALA A 411 12.96 -3.29 15.50
N ALA A 412 13.06 -2.51 16.59
CA ALA A 412 13.25 -3.01 17.95
C ALA A 412 12.02 -3.75 18.51
N SER A 413 12.17 -4.35 19.70
CA SER A 413 11.06 -5.02 20.41
C SER A 413 9.97 -4.05 20.84
N SER A 414 8.76 -4.55 21.11
CA SER A 414 7.70 -3.71 21.71
C SER A 414 8.09 -3.21 23.10
N ALA A 415 8.90 -3.97 23.84
CA ALA A 415 9.40 -3.56 25.15
C ALA A 415 10.35 -2.36 25.08
N PHE A 416 10.99 -2.12 23.93
CA PHE A 416 11.87 -0.97 23.71
C PHE A 416 11.10 0.36 23.52
N TYR A 417 9.84 0.29 23.10
CA TYR A 417 8.93 1.43 22.90
C TYR A 417 8.13 1.73 24.17
#